data_AF-A0A7Y5SEM7-F1
#
_entry.id   AF-A0A7Y5SEM7-F1
#
_cell.length_a   1.000
_cell.length_b   1.000
_cell.length_c   1.000
_cell.angle_alpha   90.00
_cell.angle_beta   90.00
_cell.angle_gamma   90.00
#
_symmetry.space_group_name_H-M   'P 1'
#
loop_
_entity.id
_entity.type
_entity.pdbx_description
1 polymer ?
#
loop_
_entity_poly.entity_id
_entity_poly.type
_entity_poly.pdbx_seq_one_letter_code
_entity_poly.pdbx_strand_id
1 'polypeptide(L)' 'MTLQNRVTPFGEIVANRARGQFMGNRGGRLHTEDKQLTGRRWVSRRWICCVTEFRGWWREVMGNGYTELFFL' A
#
# COMPACT_ATOMS: atom_id res chain seq x y z
N MET A 1 -12.48 -9.44 1.22
CA MET A 1 -12.53 -8.41 0.16
C MET A 1 -11.13 -8.10 -0.34
N THR A 2 -10.98 -7.69 -1.60
CA THR A 2 -9.68 -7.30 -2.16
C THR A 2 -9.45 -5.81 -1.91
N LEU A 3 -8.43 -5.46 -1.13
CA LEU A 3 -8.12 -4.07 -0.81
C LEU A 3 -7.62 -3.31 -2.06
N GLN A 4 -7.99 -2.03 -2.16
CA GLN A 4 -7.47 -1.13 -3.18
C GLN A 4 -6.09 -0.60 -2.77
N ASN A 5 -5.07 -1.43 -2.94
CA ASN A 5 -3.70 -1.07 -2.57
C ASN A 5 -2.65 -1.73 -3.48
N ARG A 6 -3.01 -2.03 -4.73
CA ARG A 6 -2.07 -2.50 -5.74
C ARG A 6 -1.69 -1.40 -6.70
N VAL A 7 -0.41 -1.26 -6.99
CA VAL A 7 0.13 -0.18 -7.82
C VAL A 7 0.46 -0.73 -9.19
N THR A 8 -0.18 -0.20 -10.23
CA THR A 8 0.17 -0.52 -11.62
C THR A 8 1.49 0.12 -12.00
N PRO A 9 2.15 -0.29 -13.11
CA PRO A 9 3.36 0.39 -13.61
C PRO A 9 3.17 1.89 -13.89
N PHE A 10 1.92 2.33 -14.10
CA PHE A 10 1.56 3.73 -14.32
C PHE A 10 1.28 4.50 -13.02
N GLY A 11 1.38 3.84 -11.86
CA GLY A 11 1.21 4.45 -10.55
C GLY A 11 -0.24 4.53 -10.05
N GLU A 12 -1.17 3.88 -10.74
CA GLU A 12 -2.58 3.80 -10.33
C GLU A 12 -2.75 2.81 -9.19
N ILE A 13 -3.63 3.13 -8.23
CA ILE A 13 -3.91 2.26 -7.10
C ILE A 13 -5.25 1.54 -7.34
N VAL A 14 -5.20 0.23 -7.49
CA VAL A 14 -6.34 -0.63 -7.88
C VAL A 14 -6.56 -1.75 -6.86
N ALA A 15 -7.79 -2.29 -6.84
CA ALA A 15 -8.11 -3.50 -6.10
C ALA A 15 -7.77 -4.73 -6.96
N ASN A 16 -6.74 -5.47 -6.58
CA ASN A 16 -6.30 -6.68 -7.29
C ASN A 16 -5.78 -7.74 -6.29
N ARG A 17 -6.03 -9.02 -6.56
CA ARG A 17 -5.65 -10.15 -5.68
C ARG A 17 -4.17 -10.51 -5.74
N ALA A 18 -3.43 -10.05 -6.74
CA ALA A 18 -2.00 -10.29 -6.88
C ALA A 18 -1.25 -9.85 -5.62
N ARG A 19 -0.24 -10.61 -5.20
CA ARG A 19 0.56 -10.28 -4.01
C ARG A 19 1.41 -9.02 -4.20
N GLY A 20 1.89 -8.80 -5.42
CA GLY A 20 2.90 -7.80 -5.76
C GLY A 20 4.31 -8.28 -5.44
N GLN A 21 5.30 -7.81 -6.20
CA GLN A 21 6.71 -8.14 -5.98
C GLN A 21 7.32 -7.34 -4.83
N PHE A 22 6.95 -6.07 -4.74
CA PHE A 22 7.42 -5.15 -3.72
C PHE A 22 6.26 -4.54 -2.95
N MET A 23 6.54 -4.08 -1.74
CA MET A 23 5.66 -3.23 -0.96
C MET A 23 6.24 -1.82 -0.96
N GLY A 24 5.39 -0.80 -0.88
CA GLY A 24 5.79 0.57 -0.71
C GLY A 24 4.76 1.39 0.01
N ASN A 25 5.04 2.68 0.14
CA ASN A 25 4.10 3.65 0.69
C ASN A 25 4.35 5.04 0.10
N ARG A 26 3.40 5.95 0.32
CA ARG A 26 3.43 7.36 -0.09
C ARG A 26 3.57 8.30 1.09
N GLY A 27 4.42 7.94 2.06
CA GLY A 27 4.81 8.78 3.19
C GLY A 27 3.83 8.85 4.36
N GLY A 28 2.80 8.01 4.40
CA GLY A 28 1.86 7.98 5.53
C GLY A 28 0.55 7.25 5.24
N ARG A 29 -0.45 7.49 6.08
CA ARG A 29 -1.79 6.90 5.97
C ARG A 29 -2.59 7.59 4.86
N LEU A 30 -3.12 6.80 3.94
CA LEU A 30 -4.04 7.20 2.87
C LEU A 30 -5.41 6.51 2.98
N HIS A 31 -5.62 5.68 4.01
CA HIS A 31 -6.84 4.92 4.23
C HIS A 31 -7.63 5.38 5.45
N THR A 32 -8.93 5.12 5.43
CA THR A 32 -9.84 5.19 6.59
C THR A 32 -9.70 3.94 7.46
N GLU A 33 -10.27 3.95 8.66
CA GLU A 33 -10.29 2.79 9.56
C GLU A 33 -10.96 1.55 8.93
N ASP A 34 -11.93 1.77 8.04
CA ASP A 34 -12.59 0.72 7.24
C ASP A 34 -11.78 0.24 6.01
N LYS A 35 -10.47 0.56 5.97
CA LYS A 35 -9.51 0.20 4.92
C LYS A 35 -9.90 0.70 3.52
N GLN A 36 -10.60 1.83 3.43
CA GLN A 36 -10.93 2.49 2.17
C GLN A 36 -9.91 3.59 1.86
N LEU A 37 -9.47 3.70 0.61
CA LEU A 37 -8.63 4.83 0.22
C LEU A 37 -9.42 6.14 0.30
N THR A 38 -8.78 7.15 0.86
CA THR A 38 -9.28 8.53 0.83
C THR A 38 -9.00 9.18 -0.53
N GLY A 39 -9.50 10.40 -0.74
CA GLY A 39 -9.14 11.21 -1.92
C GLY A 39 -7.67 11.65 -1.97
N ARG A 40 -6.90 11.44 -0.88
CA ARG A 40 -5.49 11.84 -0.80
C ARG A 40 -4.62 10.89 -1.62
N ARG A 41 -3.83 11.44 -2.54
CA ARG A 41 -2.93 10.66 -3.41
C ARG A 41 -1.58 10.35 -2.77
N TRP A 42 -1.09 11.22 -1.87
CA TRP A 42 0.14 11.00 -1.10
C TRP A 42 0.21 11.92 0.13
N VAL A 43 1.00 11.52 1.13
CA VAL A 43 1.45 12.38 2.24
C VAL A 43 2.79 13.04 1.88
N SER A 44 3.68 12.30 1.20
CA SER A 44 4.93 12.80 0.62
C SER A 44 5.02 12.45 -0.85
N ARG A 45 5.63 13.33 -1.66
CA ARG A 45 5.80 13.11 -3.11
C ARG A 45 6.64 11.87 -3.45
N ARG A 46 7.52 11.45 -2.53
CA ARG A 46 8.43 10.33 -2.72
C ARG A 46 7.71 8.99 -2.56
N TRP A 47 8.15 8.01 -3.34
CA TRP A 47 7.87 6.61 -3.07
C TRP A 47 8.92 6.04 -2.12
N ILE A 48 8.46 5.17 -1.24
CA ILE A 48 9.31 4.22 -0.52
C ILE A 48 9.00 2.84 -1.09
N CYS A 49 10.03 2.03 -1.32
CA CYS A 49 9.93 0.65 -1.76
C CYS A 49 10.67 -0.25 -0.78
N CYS A 50 10.08 -1.39 -0.43
CA CYS A 50 10.68 -2.41 0.43
C CYS A 50 10.31 -3.81 -0.06
N VAL A 51 11.06 -4.79 0.43
CA VAL A 51 10.74 -6.21 0.27
C VAL A 51 9.43 -6.57 0.96
N THR A 52 8.76 -7.59 0.44
CA THR A 52 7.49 -8.10 1.00
C THR A 52 7.69 -9.06 2.18
N GLU A 53 8.93 -9.54 2.38
CA GLU A 53 9.31 -10.44 3.46
C GLU A 53 10.61 -9.96 4.08
N PHE A 54 10.59 -9.74 5.39
CA PHE A 54 11.77 -9.29 6.13
C PHE A 54 11.72 -9.82 7.56
N ARG A 55 12.75 -10.57 7.97
CA ARG A 55 12.94 -11.05 9.36
C ARG A 55 11.73 -11.78 9.97
N GLY A 56 10.88 -12.41 9.14
CA GLY A 56 9.66 -13.07 9.60
C GLY A 56 8.62 -12.13 10.22
N TRP A 57 8.72 -10.82 9.98
CA TRP A 57 7.81 -9.82 10.53
C TRP A 57 6.48 -9.83 9.79
N TRP A 58 5.41 -9.73 10.57
CA TRP A 58 4.05 -9.67 10.09
C TRP A 58 3.40 -8.37 10.55
N ARG A 59 2.48 -7.87 9.72
CA ARG A 59 1.65 -6.73 10.06
C ARG A 59 0.29 -6.82 9.42
N GLU A 60 -0.66 -6.16 10.06
CA GLU A 60 -1.95 -5.90 9.46
C GLU A 60 -1.82 -4.87 8.34
N VAL A 61 -2.21 -5.27 7.13
CA VAL A 61 -2.26 -4.37 5.98
C VAL A 61 -3.36 -3.34 6.18
N MET A 62 -3.00 -2.06 5.95
CA MET A 62 -3.87 -0.91 6.17
C MET A 62 -4.41 -0.88 7.60
N GLY A 63 -3.57 -1.25 8.57
CA GLY A 63 -3.85 -1.15 10.00
C GLY A 63 -3.40 0.19 10.59
N ASN A 64 -2.87 0.17 11.80
CA ASN A 64 -2.34 1.37 12.46
C ASN A 64 -0.99 1.81 11.89
N GLY A 65 -1.02 2.71 10.91
CA GLY A 65 0.18 3.26 10.29
C GLY A 65 -0.04 3.76 8.86
N TYR A 66 1.03 3.69 8.07
CA TYR A 66 0.98 4.08 6.66
C TYR A 66 0.19 3.08 5.81
N THR A 67 -0.14 3.48 4.59
CA THR A 67 -0.79 2.57 3.62
C THR A 67 0.25 1.75 2.89
N GLU A 68 0.26 0.45 3.11
CA GLU A 68 1.03 -0.50 2.32
C GLU A 68 0.44 -0.61 0.92
N LEU A 69 1.25 -0.28 -0.08
CA LEU A 69 0.93 -0.33 -1.50
C LEU A 69 1.82 -1.38 -2.16
N PHE A 70 1.25 -2.33 -2.89
CA PHE A 70 2.00 -3.46 -3.46
C PHE A 70 2.12 -3.32 -4.97
N PHE A 71 3.35 -3.33 -5.48
CA PHE A 71 3.63 -3.10 -6.90
C PHE A 71 3.43 -4.37 -7.71
N LEU A 72 2.65 -4.24 -8.80
CA LEU A 72 2.39 -5.30 -9.78
C LEU A 72 3.56 -5.44 -10.76
#